data_AF-A0A1L9C5T6-F1
#
_entry.id   AF-A0A1L9C5T6-F1
#
_cell.length_a   1.000
_cell.length_b   1.000
_cell.length_c   1.000
_cell.angle_alpha   90.00
_cell.angle_beta   90.00
_cell.angle_gamma   90.00
#
_symmetry.space_group_name_H-M   'P 1'
#
loop_
_entity.id
_entity.type
_entity.pdbx_description
1 polymer ?
#
loop_
_entity_poly.entity_id
_entity_poly.type
_entity_poly.pdbx_seq_one_letter_code
_entity_poly.pdbx_strand_id
1 'polypeptide(L)'
;MPVLDNLADDVIKKTIKRGVSFRQVTLIVITSDFKTQTRNHTLQRAVAEKEILRSNLDKLLTTFLEENKLAIRRIGVRVAGLQEVSSQTTLASYF
;
A
#
# COMPACT_ATOMS: atom_id res chain seq x y z
N MET A 1 -13.37 -6.27 0.49
CA MET A 1 -13.90 -5.91 -0.85
C MET A 1 -12.96 -6.55 -1.86
N PRO A 2 -13.41 -7.51 -2.69
CA PRO A 2 -12.51 -8.38 -3.47
C PRO A 2 -11.49 -7.63 -4.33
N VAL A 3 -11.87 -6.49 -4.88
CA VAL A 3 -10.98 -5.64 -5.69
C VAL A 3 -9.77 -5.15 -4.90
N LEU A 4 -9.97 -4.76 -3.63
CA LEU A 4 -8.89 -4.23 -2.80
C LEU A 4 -7.97 -5.34 -2.28
N ASP A 5 -8.53 -6.53 -2.06
CA ASP A 5 -7.76 -7.74 -1.73
C ASP A 5 -6.81 -8.11 -2.88
N ASN A 6 -7.32 -8.13 -4.12
CA ASN A 6 -6.53 -8.41 -5.32
C ASN A 6 -5.42 -7.37 -5.55
N LEU A 7 -5.73 -6.08 -5.37
CA LEU A 7 -4.72 -5.02 -5.51
C LEU A 7 -3.64 -5.10 -4.44
N ALA A 8 -4.00 -5.45 -3.21
CA ALA A 8 -3.04 -5.67 -2.13
C ALA A 8 -2.14 -6.88 -2.46
N ASP A 9 -2.71 -7.99 -2.93
CA ASP A 9 -1.94 -9.16 -3.36
C ASP A 9 -0.94 -8.84 -4.46
N ASP A 10 -1.36 -8.13 -5.50
CA ASP A 10 -0.49 -7.75 -6.61
C ASP A 10 0.68 -6.86 -6.18
N VAL A 11 0.41 -5.91 -5.29
CA VAL A 11 1.45 -5.01 -4.75
C VAL A 11 2.41 -5.77 -3.86
N ILE A 12 1.92 -6.65 -2.99
CA ILE A 12 2.75 -7.45 -2.09
C ILE A 12 3.62 -8.42 -2.88
N LYS A 13 3.08 -9.11 -3.89
CA LYS A 13 3.85 -9.98 -4.79
C LYS A 13 5.00 -9.22 -5.46
N LYS A 14 4.75 -8.02 -5.96
CA LYS A 14 5.79 -7.16 -6.58
C LYS A 14 6.83 -6.69 -5.57
N THR A 15 6.41 -6.45 -4.33
CA THR A 15 7.27 -5.98 -3.25
C THR A 15 8.21 -7.08 -2.76
N ILE A 16 7.68 -8.28 -2.50
CA ILE A 16 8.44 -9.48 -2.13
C ILE A 16 9.41 -9.87 -3.25
N LYS A 17 8.95 -9.90 -4.51
CA LYS A 17 9.81 -10.21 -5.67
C LYS A 17 11.02 -9.26 -5.78
N ARG A 18 10.88 -8.02 -5.31
CA ARG A 18 11.94 -7.01 -5.32
C ARG A 18 12.81 -7.03 -4.06
N GLY A 19 12.48 -7.83 -3.04
CA GLY A 19 13.22 -7.87 -1.78
C GLY A 19 13.13 -6.56 -0.99
N VAL A 20 12.05 -5.81 -1.14
CA VAL A 20 11.86 -4.52 -0.46
C VAL A 20 10.68 -4.55 0.50
N SER A 21 10.69 -3.64 1.47
CA SER A 21 9.58 -3.25 2.32
C SER A 21 9.15 -1.83 1.96
N PHE A 22 8.02 -1.36 2.47
CA PHE A 22 7.50 -0.02 2.23
C PHE A 22 7.07 0.66 3.53
N ARG A 23 7.18 1.99 3.56
CA ARG A 23 6.75 2.82 4.69
C ARG A 23 5.53 3.67 4.38
N GLN A 24 5.10 3.77 3.13
CA GLN A 24 3.95 4.59 2.74
C GLN A 24 2.96 3.78 1.92
N VAL A 25 1.67 3.96 2.23
CA VAL A 25 0.54 3.37 1.51
C VAL A 25 -0.28 4.51 0.91
N THR A 26 -0.64 4.41 -0.36
CA THR A 26 -1.46 5.40 -1.06
C THR A 26 -2.62 4.73 -1.77
N LEU A 27 -3.82 5.18 -1.46
CA LEU A 27 -5.04 4.92 -2.20
C LEU A 27 -5.18 5.99 -3.30
N ILE A 28 -5.40 5.54 -4.53
CA ILE A 28 -5.64 6.38 -5.70
C ILE A 28 -7.06 6.10 -6.17
N VAL A 29 -7.89 7.12 -6.30
CA VAL A 29 -9.29 7.00 -6.72
C VAL A 29 -9.53 7.91 -7.92
N ILE A 30 -10.20 7.38 -8.94
CA ILE A 30 -10.69 8.16 -10.07
C ILE A 30 -12.21 8.14 -10.01
N THR A 31 -12.83 9.31 -9.89
CA THR A 31 -14.27 9.49 -9.71
C THR A 31 -15.02 9.58 -11.04
N SER A 32 -16.35 9.58 -10.97
CA SER A 32 -17.25 9.72 -12.13
C SER A 32 -17.00 10.96 -12.97
N ASP A 33 -16.59 12.06 -12.34
CA ASP A 33 -16.20 13.32 -12.98
C ASP A 33 -14.74 13.33 -13.49
N PHE A 34 -14.11 12.15 -13.61
CA PHE A 34 -12.74 11.96 -14.09
C PHE A 34 -11.65 12.62 -13.25
N LYS A 35 -11.96 13.13 -12.06
CA LYS A 35 -10.94 13.66 -11.15
C LYS A 35 -10.18 12.53 -10.48
N THR A 36 -8.88 12.74 -10.32
CA THR A 36 -8.02 11.84 -9.54
C THR A 36 -7.86 12.41 -8.14
N GLN A 37 -8.17 11.59 -7.14
CA GLN A 37 -7.97 11.90 -5.74
C GLN A 37 -7.05 10.87 -5.11
N THR A 38 -6.21 11.31 -4.17
CA THR A 38 -5.32 10.41 -3.45
C THR A 38 -5.46 10.60 -1.96
N ARG A 39 -5.37 9.50 -1.21
CA ARG A 39 -5.24 9.49 0.24
C ARG A 39 -4.03 8.63 0.58
N ASN A 40 -3.16 9.11 1.46
CA ASN A 40 -1.94 8.39 1.83
C ASN A 40 -1.81 8.28 3.35
N HIS A 41 -1.05 7.28 3.77
CA HIS A 41 -0.67 7.08 5.15
C HIS A 41 0.79 6.63 5.22
N THR A 42 1.56 7.22 6.12
CA THR A 42 2.94 6.84 6.40
C THR A 42 2.97 5.99 7.67
N LEU A 43 3.50 4.78 7.54
CA LEU A 43 3.65 3.81 8.61
C LEU A 43 4.82 4.18 9.53
N GLN A 44 4.73 3.79 10.79
CA GLN A 44 5.79 4.03 11.77
C GLN A 44 7.09 3.31 11.39
N ARG A 45 6.98 2.07 10.92
CA ARG A 45 8.08 1.23 10.41
C ARG A 45 7.81 0.76 8.98
N ALA A 46 8.87 0.39 8.26
CA ALA A 46 8.72 -0.24 6.96
C ALA A 46 8.25 -1.69 7.13
N VAL A 47 7.33 -2.14 6.26
CA VAL A 47 6.71 -3.47 6.33
C VAL A 47 6.57 -4.05 4.93
N ALA A 48 6.38 -5.37 4.83
CA ALA A 48 6.10 -6.07 3.57
C ALA A 48 4.89 -7.04 3.70
N GLU A 49 4.04 -6.82 4.71
CA GLU A 49 2.93 -7.69 5.07
C GLU A 49 1.61 -7.24 4.41
N LYS A 50 0.85 -8.19 3.86
CA LYS A 50 -0.41 -7.92 3.15
C LYS A 50 -1.46 -7.35 4.08
N GLU A 51 -1.57 -7.90 5.27
CA GLU A 51 -2.57 -7.56 6.28
C GLU A 51 -2.42 -6.09 6.71
N ILE A 52 -1.18 -5.62 6.82
CA ILE A 52 -0.87 -4.22 7.14
C ILE A 52 -1.25 -3.31 5.97
N LEU A 53 -0.90 -3.68 4.72
CA LEU A 53 -1.32 -2.92 3.54
C LEU A 53 -2.84 -2.84 3.45
N ARG A 54 -3.52 -3.98 3.61
CA ARG A 54 -4.96 -4.13 3.44
C ARG A 54 -5.76 -3.32 4.46
N SER A 55 -5.37 -3.39 5.73
CA SER A 55 -6.02 -2.66 6.83
C SER A 55 -5.87 -1.14 6.68
N ASN A 56 -4.71 -0.67 6.21
CA ASN A 56 -4.50 0.75 5.94
C ASN A 56 -5.32 1.22 4.73
N LEU A 57 -5.41 0.40 3.68
CA LEU A 57 -6.26 0.73 2.52
C LEU A 57 -7.74 0.78 2.86
N ASP A 58 -8.24 -0.10 3.73
CA ASP A 58 -9.64 -0.03 4.20
C ASP A 58 -9.90 1.28 4.92
N LYS A 59 -9.02 1.69 5.85
CA LYS A 59 -9.16 2.97 6.56
C LYS A 59 -9.21 4.14 5.58
N LEU A 60 -8.27 4.19 4.63
CA LEU A 60 -8.21 5.26 3.63
C LEU A 60 -9.45 5.28 2.72
N LEU A 61 -9.98 4.10 2.35
CA LEU A 61 -11.16 3.99 1.52
C LEU A 61 -12.43 4.42 2.28
N THR A 62 -12.59 3.97 3.52
CA THR A 62 -13.72 4.37 4.37
C THR A 62 -13.76 5.88 4.54
N THR A 63 -12.64 6.51 4.93
CA THR A 63 -12.56 7.97 5.05
C THR A 63 -12.86 8.67 3.72
N PHE A 64 -12.36 8.14 2.60
CA PHE A 64 -12.66 8.71 1.28
C PHE A 64 -14.16 8.68 0.96
N LEU A 65 -14.84 7.55 1.24
CA LEU A 65 -16.27 7.37 0.97
C LEU A 65 -17.16 8.22 1.89
N GLU A 66 -16.74 8.46 3.13
CA GLU A 66 -17.42 9.38 4.05
C GLU A 66 -17.34 10.83 3.55
N GLU A 67 -16.19 11.24 3.03
CA GLU A 67 -15.95 12.59 2.52
C GLU A 67 -16.54 12.83 1.12
N ASN A 68 -16.64 11.79 0.29
CA ASN A 68 -16.97 11.91 -1.13
C ASN A 68 -18.16 11.02 -1.51
N LYS A 69 -19.26 11.65 -1.94
CA LYS A 69 -20.46 10.95 -2.44
C LYS A 69 -20.38 10.58 -3.92
N LEU A 70 -19.28 10.90 -4.61
CA LEU A 70 -19.11 10.60 -6.02
C LEU A 70 -18.82 9.11 -6.23
N ALA A 71 -19.39 8.54 -7.29
CA ALA A 71 -19.12 7.16 -7.68
C ALA A 71 -17.65 6.97 -8.06
N ILE A 72 -17.07 5.86 -7.60
CA ILE A 72 -15.70 5.46 -7.94
C ILE A 72 -15.72 4.74 -9.29
N ARG A 73 -14.89 5.19 -10.23
CA ARG A 73 -14.69 4.52 -11.53
C ARG A 73 -13.47 3.62 -11.55
N ARG A 74 -12.38 4.06 -10.94
CA ARG A 74 -11.16 3.25 -10.80
C ARG A 74 -10.55 3.44 -9.43
N ILE A 75 -9.94 2.37 -8.93
CA ILE A 75 -9.21 2.35 -7.67
C ILE A 75 -7.81 1.79 -7.94
N GLY A 76 -6.81 2.40 -7.34
CA GLY A 76 -5.42 2.03 -7.46
C GLY A 76 -4.73 2.06 -6.10
N VAL A 77 -3.69 1.24 -5.98
CA VAL A 77 -2.86 1.13 -4.78
C VAL A 77 -1.42 1.38 -5.16
N ARG A 78 -0.74 2.21 -4.37
CA ARG A 78 0.70 2.46 -4.51
C ARG A 78 1.36 2.35 -3.13
N VAL A 79 2.53 1.74 -3.10
CA VAL A 79 3.43 1.78 -1.94
C VAL A 79 4.67 2.63 -2.26
N ALA A 80 5.21 3.31 -1.26
CA ALA A 80 6.40 4.16 -1.38
C ALA A 80 7.25 4.13 -0.10
N GLY A 81 8.38 4.85 -0.09
CA GLY A 81 9.37 4.77 0.98
C GLY A 81 9.95 3.36 1.06
N LEU A 82 10.42 2.85 -0.08
CA LEU A 82 10.94 1.49 -0.19
C LEU A 82 12.28 1.36 0.54
N GLN A 83 12.46 0.25 1.24
CA GLN A 83 13.70 -0.09 1.94
C GLN A 83 14.03 -1.54 1.62
N GLU A 84 15.30 -1.86 1.35
CA GLU A 84 15.70 -3.25 1.20
C GLU A 84 15.38 -4.02 2.48
N VAL A 85 14.80 -5.21 2.33
CA VAL A 85 14.69 -6.15 3.43
C VAL A 85 16.09 -6.73 3.61
N SER A 86 16.94 -6.03 4.33
CA SER A 86 18.26 -6.53 4.69
C SER A 86 18.04 -7.83 5.46
N SER A 87 18.28 -8.97 4.83
CA SER A 87 18.60 -10.20 5.54
C SER A 87 19.73 -9.83 6.48
N GLN A 88 19.47 -9.89 7.78
CA GLN A 88 20.45 -9.68 8.84
C GLN A 88 21.79 -10.28 8.39
N THR A 89 22.79 -9.44 8.11
CA THR A 89 24.15 -9.93 7.93
C THR A 89 24.54 -10.50 9.28
N THR A 90 24.49 -11.82 9.42
CA THR A 90 25.00 -12.50 10.59
C THR A 90 26.42 -11.98 10.79
N LEU A 91 26.74 -11.47 11.98
CA LEU A 91 28.06 -10.95 12.39
C LEU A 91 29.20 -12.01 12.33
N ALA A 92 29.02 -13.09 11.57
CA ALA A 92 29.96 -14.18 11.40
C ALA A 92 31.01 -13.93 10.29
N SER A 93 31.02 -12.76 9.64
CA SER A 93 32.02 -12.44 8.60
C SER A 93 33.27 -11.72 9.12
N TYR A 94 33.54 -11.78 10.44
CA TYR A 94 34.69 -11.09 11.05
C TYR A 94 35.53 -11.94 12.02
N PHE A 95 35.28 -13.26 12.11
CA PHE A 95 36.10 -14.18 12.92
C PHE A 95 36.36 -15.49 12.17
#